data_AF-A0AAV9M3F8-F1
#
_entry.id   AF-A0AAV9M3F8-F1
#
_cell.length_a   1.000
_cell.length_b   1.000
_cell.length_c   1.000
_cell.angle_alpha   90.00
_cell.angle_beta   90.00
_cell.angle_gamma   90.00
#
_symmetry.space_group_name_H-M   'P 1'
#
loop_
_entity.id
_entity.type
_entity.pdbx_description
1 polymer ?
#
loop_
_entity_poly.entity_id
_entity_poly.type
_entity_poly.pdbx_seq_one_letter_code
_entity_poly.pdbx_strand_id
1 'polypeptide(L)'
;MSVFEGKCVVFNHKRKYILGLWEEICGKLSKTSLDNISSYKDDICEIFKETSEINLLDLSPLKSLVDSLFDCATSYDQEHSNFVDKAHEDKKMELLSNAKECLELFKVEEGEKAKHVSSNKKSLKKVKQKVVTLQGERE
;
A
#
# COMPACT_ATOMS: atom_id res chain seq x y z
N MET A 1 -34.54 -0.49 -11.96
CA MET A 1 -33.96 0.84 -11.67
C MET A 1 -32.58 0.67 -11.02
N SER A 2 -31.56 1.46 -11.43
CA SER A 2 -30.25 1.47 -10.74
C SER A 2 -30.41 2.28 -9.45
N VAL A 3 -30.26 1.63 -8.30
CA VAL A 3 -30.26 2.30 -6.99
C VAL A 3 -28.94 3.07 -6.87
N PHE A 4 -29.03 4.39 -6.71
CA PHE A 4 -27.87 5.23 -6.43
C PHE A 4 -27.42 5.01 -4.99
N GLU A 5 -26.38 4.20 -4.80
CA GLU A 5 -25.79 3.95 -3.49
C GLU A 5 -24.71 5.00 -3.17
N GLY A 6 -25.11 6.06 -2.45
CA GLY A 6 -24.20 7.12 -2.01
C GLY A 6 -22.98 6.60 -1.23
N LYS A 7 -23.15 5.53 -0.42
CA LYS A 7 -22.03 4.90 0.31
C LYS A 7 -20.95 4.35 -0.63
N CYS A 8 -21.34 3.71 -1.74
CA CYS A 8 -20.40 3.22 -2.76
C CYS A 8 -19.68 4.37 -3.46
N VAL A 9 -20.37 5.49 -3.70
CA VAL A 9 -19.76 6.69 -4.30
C VAL A 9 -18.71 7.28 -3.37
N VAL A 10 -19.03 7.47 -2.09
CA VAL A 10 -18.09 7.99 -1.08
C VAL A 10 -16.88 7.06 -0.95
N PHE A 11 -17.10 5.75 -0.83
CA PHE A 11 -16.02 4.76 -0.76
C PHE A 11 -15.11 4.80 -1.99
N ASN A 12 -15.67 4.90 -3.19
CA ASN A 12 -14.88 4.95 -4.43
C ASN A 12 -14.04 6.22 -4.53
N HIS A 13 -14.55 7.37 -4.10
CA HIS A 13 -13.78 8.63 -4.07
C HIS A 13 -12.66 8.57 -3.03
N LYS A 14 -12.96 8.08 -1.83
CA LYS A 14 -11.96 7.79 -0.79
C LYS A 14 -10.83 6.90 -1.30
N ARG A 15 -11.18 5.79 -1.95
CA ARG A 15 -10.20 4.87 -2.54
C ARG A 15 -9.37 5.54 -3.64
N LYS A 16 -9.99 6.29 -4.55
CA LYS A 16 -9.27 7.01 -5.62
C LYS A 16 -8.24 7.98 -5.04
N TYR A 17 -8.62 8.72 -4.00
CA TYR A 17 -7.74 9.67 -3.35
C TYR A 17 -6.50 8.98 -2.75
N ILE A 18 -6.70 7.89 -1.99
CA ILE A 18 -5.58 7.11 -1.42
C ILE A 18 -4.66 6.57 -2.51
N LEU A 19 -5.22 6.00 -3.57
CA LEU A 19 -4.44 5.43 -4.67
C LEU A 19 -3.62 6.52 -5.37
N GLY A 20 -4.20 7.68 -5.64
CA GLY A 20 -3.48 8.80 -6.24
C GLY A 20 -2.35 9.32 -5.36
N LEU A 21 -2.62 9.52 -4.06
CA LEU A 21 -1.62 9.95 -3.09
C LEU A 21 -0.45 8.96 -3.01
N TRP A 22 -0.76 7.66 -2.97
CA TRP A 22 0.25 6.60 -2.94
C TRP A 22 1.07 6.54 -4.23
N GLU A 23 0.43 6.67 -5.39
CA GLU A 23 1.11 6.68 -6.69
C GLU A 23 2.07 7.86 -6.82
N GLU A 24 1.71 9.04 -6.29
CA GLU A 24 2.60 10.20 -6.25
C GLU A 24 3.82 9.98 -5.34
N ILE A 25 3.62 9.44 -4.13
CA ILE A 25 4.71 9.11 -3.20
C ILE A 25 5.65 8.07 -3.83
N CYS A 26 5.11 6.96 -4.34
CA CYS A 26 5.91 5.94 -5.03
C CYS A 26 6.62 6.51 -6.27
N GLY A 27 5.95 7.37 -7.04
CA GLY A 27 6.51 8.03 -8.21
C GLY A 27 7.69 8.94 -7.87
N LYS A 28 7.69 9.55 -6.68
CA LYS A 28 8.82 10.36 -6.19
C LYS A 28 9.95 9.49 -5.65
N LEU A 29 9.63 8.49 -4.82
CA LEU A 29 10.61 7.60 -4.22
C LEU A 29 11.35 6.72 -5.25
N SER A 30 10.63 6.19 -6.24
CA SER A 30 11.21 5.35 -7.30
C SER A 30 12.23 6.07 -8.19
N LYS A 31 12.18 7.39 -8.27
CA LYS A 31 13.13 8.22 -9.04
C LYS A 31 14.29 8.73 -8.19
N THR A 32 14.26 8.46 -6.90
CA THR A 32 15.25 8.93 -5.92
C THR A 32 16.29 7.83 -5.70
N SER A 33 17.57 8.19 -5.64
CA SER A 33 18.61 7.24 -5.26
C SER A 33 18.45 6.82 -3.80
N LEU A 34 18.84 5.59 -3.46
CA LEU A 34 18.67 5.02 -2.12
C LEU A 34 19.20 5.97 -1.01
N ASP A 35 20.40 6.52 -1.24
CA ASP A 35 21.09 7.45 -0.32
C ASP A 35 20.33 8.75 -0.03
N ASN A 36 19.33 9.08 -0.86
CA ASN A 36 18.54 10.32 -0.74
C ASN A 36 17.09 10.05 -0.31
N ILE A 37 16.68 8.78 -0.13
CA ILE A 37 15.30 8.45 0.25
C ILE A 37 14.95 9.00 1.63
N SER A 38 15.88 8.92 2.59
CA SER A 38 15.69 9.41 3.95
C SER A 38 15.37 10.92 4.02
N SER A 39 15.82 11.70 3.04
CA SER A 39 15.54 13.15 2.96
C SER A 39 14.05 13.50 2.80
N TYR A 40 13.24 12.57 2.29
CA TYR A 40 11.80 12.79 2.07
C TYR A 40 10.94 12.40 3.28
N LYS A 41 11.55 11.97 4.39
CA LYS A 41 10.82 11.50 5.57
C LYS A 41 9.87 12.55 6.12
N ASP A 42 10.36 13.76 6.34
CA ASP A 42 9.57 14.84 6.92
C ASP A 42 8.41 15.27 6.00
N ASP A 43 8.69 15.43 4.70
CA ASP A 43 7.68 15.77 3.69
C ASP A 43 6.56 14.72 3.63
N ILE A 44 6.91 13.43 3.63
CA ILE A 44 5.92 12.35 3.59
C ILE A 44 5.14 12.27 4.90
N CYS A 45 5.78 12.50 6.06
CA CYS A 45 5.10 12.59 7.34
C CYS A 45 4.11 13.77 7.39
N GLU A 46 4.46 14.91 6.79
CA GLU A 46 3.58 16.08 6.67
C GLU A 46 2.34 15.76 5.84
N ILE A 47 2.49 15.07 4.70
CA ILE A 47 1.37 14.60 3.90
C ILE A 47 0.41 13.74 4.75
N PHE A 48 0.92 12.77 5.51
CA PHE A 48 0.06 11.94 6.37
C PHE A 48 -0.65 12.76 7.46
N LYS A 49 0.05 13.74 8.04
CA LYS A 49 -0.50 14.62 9.07
C LYS A 49 -1.66 15.44 8.50
N GLU A 50 -1.44 16.16 7.41
CA GLU A 50 -2.48 16.95 6.74
C GLU A 50 -3.67 16.08 6.37
N THR A 51 -3.42 14.90 5.80
CA THR A 51 -4.49 13.99 5.37
C THR A 51 -5.31 13.43 6.54
N SER A 52 -4.68 13.25 7.70
CA SER A 52 -5.36 12.81 8.93
C SER A 52 -6.21 13.92 9.57
N GLU A 53 -5.77 15.19 9.48
CA GLU A 53 -6.50 16.35 10.01
C GLU A 53 -7.85 16.59 9.29
N ILE A 54 -7.94 16.17 8.02
CA ILE A 54 -9.19 16.22 7.25
C ILE A 54 -10.23 15.18 7.74
N ASN A 55 -9.89 14.34 8.72
CA ASN A 55 -10.74 13.29 9.34
C ASN A 55 -11.48 12.38 8.35
N LEU A 56 -11.02 12.33 7.09
CA LEU A 56 -11.71 11.62 6.03
C LEU A 56 -11.40 10.13 6.05
N LEU A 57 -10.26 9.75 6.62
CA LEU A 57 -9.66 8.43 6.47
C LEU A 57 -8.66 8.08 7.56
N ASP A 58 -8.68 6.82 7.99
CA ASP A 58 -7.61 6.23 8.78
C ASP A 58 -6.48 5.78 7.86
N LEU A 59 -5.33 6.43 7.98
CA LEU A 59 -4.11 6.14 7.22
C LEU A 59 -3.05 5.44 8.07
N SER A 60 -3.38 5.01 9.28
CA SER A 60 -2.44 4.32 10.18
C SER A 60 -1.73 3.12 9.52
N PRO A 61 -2.36 2.30 8.67
CA PRO A 61 -1.65 1.19 8.02
C PRO A 61 -0.60 1.67 7.01
N LEU A 62 -0.89 2.76 6.30
CA LEU A 62 0.01 3.31 5.29
C LEU A 62 1.18 4.04 5.93
N LYS A 63 0.92 4.77 7.01
CA LYS A 63 1.95 5.39 7.84
C LYS A 63 2.92 4.35 8.39
N SER A 64 2.42 3.23 8.93
CA SER A 64 3.27 2.14 9.45
C SER A 64 4.21 1.54 8.40
N LEU A 65 3.76 1.40 7.14
CA LEU A 65 4.60 0.91 6.04
C LEU A 65 5.71 1.90 5.70
N VAL A 66 5.38 3.19 5.67
CA VAL A 66 6.32 4.27 5.40
C VAL A 66 7.36 4.41 6.52
N ASP A 67 6.92 4.33 7.78
CA ASP A 67 7.83 4.33 8.94
C ASP A 67 8.83 3.16 8.83
N SER A 68 8.34 1.95 8.50
CA SER A 68 9.20 0.77 8.30
C SER A 68 10.20 0.96 7.15
N LEU A 69 9.79 1.58 6.04
CA LEU A 69 10.69 1.89 4.93
C LEU A 69 11.82 2.85 5.37
N PHE A 70 11.49 3.89 6.13
CA PHE A 70 12.47 4.85 6.61
C PHE A 70 13.40 4.28 7.68
N ASP A 71 12.92 3.37 8.52
CA ASP A 71 13.76 2.64 9.46
C ASP A 71 14.77 1.76 8.71
N CYS A 72 14.34 1.09 7.63
CA CYS A 72 15.25 0.36 6.75
C CYS A 72 16.26 1.29 6.04
N ALA A 73 15.84 2.45 5.53
CA ALA A 73 16.72 3.41 4.88
C ALA A 73 17.75 3.98 5.86
N THR A 74 17.32 4.33 7.08
CA THR A 74 18.21 4.84 8.13
C THR A 74 19.21 3.78 8.57
N SER A 75 18.77 2.52 8.73
CA SER A 75 19.66 1.40 9.03
C SER A 75 20.67 1.19 7.90
N TYR A 76 20.24 1.30 6.64
CA TYR A 76 21.14 1.21 5.49
C TYR A 76 22.18 2.32 5.51
N ASP A 77 21.78 3.58 5.67
CA ASP A 77 22.68 4.73 5.71
C ASP A 77 23.69 4.62 6.87
N GLN A 78 23.21 4.19 8.04
CA GLN A 78 24.04 4.00 9.23
C GLN A 78 25.04 2.85 9.07
N GLU A 79 24.61 1.71 8.50
CA GLU A 79 25.54 0.64 8.17
C GLU A 79 26.52 1.07 7.08
N HIS A 80 26.05 1.71 6.01
CA HIS A 80 26.86 2.23 4.91
C HIS A 80 27.94 3.21 5.40
N SER A 81 27.61 4.10 6.33
CA SER A 81 28.57 5.00 6.98
C SER A 81 29.59 4.28 7.87
N ASN A 82 29.24 3.11 8.42
CA ASN A 82 30.13 2.25 9.19
C ASN A 82 30.95 1.28 8.29
N PHE A 83 30.67 1.22 6.99
CA PHE A 83 31.17 0.22 6.03
C PHE A 83 32.43 0.63 5.25
N VAL A 84 33.18 1.65 5.69
CA VAL A 84 34.49 2.06 5.10
C VAL A 84 35.62 1.03 5.38
N ASP A 85 35.33 -0.15 5.90
CA ASP A 85 36.32 -1.25 6.00
C ASP A 85 35.80 -2.63 5.52
N LYS A 86 36.75 -3.37 4.95
CA LYS A 86 36.69 -4.53 4.01
C LYS A 86 35.79 -5.75 4.28
N ALA A 87 34.86 -5.74 5.24
CA ALA A 87 33.97 -6.88 5.55
C ALA A 87 32.69 -6.98 4.66
N HIS A 88 32.74 -6.40 3.45
CA HIS A 88 31.62 -5.81 2.72
C HIS A 88 30.72 -6.73 1.87
N GLU A 89 31.18 -7.89 1.42
CA GLU A 89 30.39 -8.70 0.47
C GLU A 89 29.34 -9.60 1.16
N ASP A 90 29.71 -10.25 2.28
CA ASP A 90 28.84 -11.26 2.90
C ASP A 90 27.60 -10.64 3.54
N LYS A 91 27.76 -9.52 4.26
CA LYS A 91 26.65 -8.83 4.93
C LYS A 91 25.70 -8.15 3.93
N LYS A 92 26.24 -7.66 2.81
CA LYS A 92 25.46 -7.10 1.70
C LYS A 92 24.61 -8.17 1.01
N MET A 93 25.17 -9.37 0.81
CA MET A 93 24.42 -10.51 0.30
C MET A 93 23.31 -10.95 1.27
N GLU A 94 23.56 -10.92 2.58
CA GLU A 94 22.55 -11.26 3.59
C GLU A 94 21.36 -10.30 3.56
N LEU A 95 21.61 -8.98 3.55
CA LEU A 95 20.54 -7.97 3.46
C LEU A 95 19.76 -8.04 2.15
N LEU A 96 20.43 -8.24 1.01
CA LEU A 96 19.77 -8.43 -0.28
C LEU A 96 18.93 -9.71 -0.30
N SER A 97 19.40 -10.78 0.35
CA SER A 97 18.65 -12.03 0.47
C SER A 97 17.38 -11.83 1.30
N ASN A 98 17.48 -11.15 2.45
CA ASN A 98 16.33 -10.87 3.30
C ASN A 98 15.29 -9.98 2.61
N ALA A 99 15.73 -8.91 1.93
CA ALA A 99 14.84 -8.04 1.17
C ALA A 99 14.11 -8.80 0.04
N LYS A 100 14.82 -9.72 -0.63
CA LYS A 100 14.24 -10.59 -1.66
C LYS A 100 13.23 -11.57 -1.09
N GLU A 101 13.51 -12.17 0.06
CA GLU A 101 12.57 -13.07 0.75
C GLU A 101 11.28 -12.34 1.15
N CYS A 102 11.39 -11.14 1.71
CA CYS A 102 10.23 -10.29 2.02
C CYS A 102 9.41 -9.96 0.77
N LEU A 103 10.06 -9.67 -0.36
CA LEU A 103 9.37 -9.38 -1.62
C LEU A 103 8.61 -10.61 -2.15
N GLU A 104 9.18 -11.81 -2.05
CA GLU A 104 8.51 -13.03 -2.50
C GLU A 104 7.31 -13.39 -1.61
N LEU A 105 7.45 -13.23 -0.28
CA LEU A 105 6.32 -13.39 0.65
C LEU A 105 5.18 -12.42 0.31
N PHE A 106 5.51 -11.17 -0.01
CA PHE A 106 4.52 -10.17 -0.38
C PHE A 106 3.76 -10.53 -1.67
N LYS A 107 4.45 -11.05 -2.70
CA LYS A 107 3.80 -11.50 -3.95
C LYS A 107 2.84 -12.67 -3.71
N VAL A 108 3.18 -13.59 -2.80
CA VAL A 108 2.30 -14.70 -2.43
C VAL A 108 1.02 -14.18 -1.78
N GLU A 109 1.17 -13.28 -0.80
CA GLU A 109 0.03 -12.68 -0.09
C GLU A 109 -0.87 -11.86 -1.02
N GLU A 110 -0.27 -11.09 -1.94
CA GLU A 110 -1.01 -10.36 -2.98
C GLU A 110 -1.83 -11.32 -3.86
N GLY A 111 -1.22 -12.42 -4.31
CA GLY A 111 -1.87 -13.44 -5.14
C GLY A 111 -3.04 -14.12 -4.43
N GLU A 112 -2.91 -14.43 -3.15
CA GLU A 112 -4.00 -14.99 -2.33
C GLU A 112 -5.16 -14.01 -2.17
N LYS A 113 -4.85 -12.75 -1.85
CA LYS A 113 -5.85 -11.68 -1.73
C LYS A 113 -6.57 -11.44 -3.06
N ALA A 114 -5.86 -11.47 -4.19
CA ALA A 114 -6.44 -11.33 -5.52
C ALA A 114 -7.42 -12.48 -5.85
N LYS A 115 -7.06 -13.73 -5.50
CA LYS A 115 -7.96 -14.90 -5.64
C LYS A 115 -9.22 -14.73 -4.78
N HIS A 116 -9.07 -14.28 -3.54
CA HIS A 116 -10.19 -14.07 -2.63
C HIS A 116 -11.14 -12.98 -3.15
N VAL A 117 -10.61 -11.85 -3.64
CA VAL A 117 -11.40 -10.79 -4.27
C VAL A 117 -12.16 -11.29 -5.51
N SER A 118 -11.51 -12.09 -6.35
CA SER A 118 -12.14 -12.71 -7.53
C SER A 118 -13.32 -13.63 -7.15
N SER A 119 -13.12 -14.49 -6.14
CA SER A 119 -14.16 -15.36 -5.61
C SER A 119 -15.36 -14.56 -5.08
N ASN A 120 -15.10 -13.56 -4.24
CA ASN A 120 -16.14 -12.70 -3.69
C ASN A 120 -16.91 -11.94 -4.78
N LYS A 121 -16.22 -11.48 -5.83
CA LYS A 121 -16.87 -10.81 -6.97
C LYS A 121 -17.82 -11.76 -7.73
N LYS A 122 -17.45 -13.04 -7.89
CA LYS A 122 -18.34 -14.06 -8.49
C LYS A 122 -19.56 -14.32 -7.61
N SER A 123 -19.35 -14.49 -6.30
CA SER A 123 -20.44 -14.70 -5.33
C SER A 123 -21.40 -13.51 -5.29
N LEU A 124 -20.86 -12.29 -5.30
CA LEU A 124 -21.66 -11.06 -5.31
C LEU A 124 -22.52 -10.93 -6.58
N LYS A 125 -21.99 -11.32 -7.76
CA LYS A 125 -22.79 -11.37 -8.99
C LYS A 125 -23.98 -12.32 -8.87
N LYS A 126 -23.78 -13.51 -8.29
CA LYS A 126 -24.87 -14.48 -8.07
C LYS A 126 -25.93 -13.95 -7.12
N VAL A 127 -25.52 -13.31 -6.03
CA VAL A 127 -26.45 -12.69 -5.06
C VAL A 127 -27.23 -11.56 -5.73
N LYS A 128 -26.56 -10.68 -6.48
CA LYS A 128 -27.23 -9.59 -7.22
C LYS A 128 -28.28 -10.11 -8.19
N GLN A 129 -28.00 -11.20 -8.90
CA GLN A 129 -28.94 -11.82 -9.83
C GLN A 129 -30.17 -12.38 -9.11
N LYS A 130 -29.99 -13.11 -8.00
CA LYS A 130 -31.10 -13.61 -7.17
C LYS A 130 -31.97 -12.49 -6.59
N VAL A 131 -31.37 -11.39 -6.14
CA VAL A 131 -32.11 -10.23 -5.63
C VAL A 131 -33.02 -9.64 -6.72
N VAL A 132 -32.53 -9.51 -7.96
CA VAL A 132 -33.33 -9.01 -9.09
C VAL A 132 -34.50 -9.94 -9.40
N THR A 133 -34.29 -11.27 -9.39
CA THR A 133 -35.37 -12.25 -9.62
C THR A 133 -36.45 -12.16 -8.55
N LEU A 134 -36.07 -12.11 -7.27
CA LEU A 134 -37.01 -11.99 -6.15
C LEU A 134 -37.73 -10.64 -6.07
N GLN A 135 -37.22 -9.61 -6.74
CA GLN A 135 -37.87 -8.30 -6.85
C GLN A 135 -38.91 -8.28 -7.97
N GLY A 136 -38.69 -9.03 -9.07
CA GLY A 136 -39.66 -9.16 -10.17
C GLY A 136 -40.81 -10.13 -9.88
N GLU A 137 -40.64 -11.08 -8.96
CA GLU A 137 -41.73 -11.97 -8.49
C GLU A 137 -42.65 -11.32 -7.44
N ARG A 138 -42.36 -10.08 -7.02
CA ARG A 138 -43.09 -9.35 -5.98
C ARG A 138 -43.96 -8.19 -6.55
N GLU A 139 -43.95 -8.01 -7.88
CA GLU A 139 -44.89 -7.19 -8.66
C GLU A 139 -46.01 -8.07 -9.22
#